data_AF-A0A1B6KLR0-F1
#
_entry.id   AF-A0A1B6KLR0-F1
#
_cell.length_a   1.000
_cell.length_b   1.000
_cell.length_c   1.000
_cell.angle_alpha   90.00
_cell.angle_beta   90.00
_cell.angle_gamma   90.00
#
_symmetry.space_group_name_H-M   'P 1'
#
loop_
_entity.id
_entity.type
_entity.pdbx_description
1 polymer ?
#
loop_
_entity_poly.entity_id
_entity_poly.type
_entity_poly.pdbx_seq_one_letter_code
_entity_poly.pdbx_strand_id
1 'polypeptide(L)'
;ACITAGSTNQAAPTTPIIMHPLSPISDSNNGFDKSATTDGLMSNSWSSSTLNVAHGGCLTADDLERLREMVSYFCLSCLVPHAELQIQQLTELISNKKGMSRSFLSATKRWFGSNKPGVPNTPLPTVSYTTDSTELQLRRLGDLCFMFGAYSLAFTAYHAAKRDFNADGAWLYYAGALEMAALSLFMQPTDPTKKAHDYAEESIMTYLNSCRMPQFATRATLFSAECLRGRGLYGEAAKQLIRMTSEDSDLRSALLLE
;
A
#
# COMPACT_ATOMS: atom_id res chain seq x y z
N ALA A 1 -60.92 -8.99 0.15
CA ALA A 1 -59.94 -10.02 -0.26
C ALA A 1 -58.71 -9.30 -0.77
N CYS A 2 -57.61 -9.42 -0.01
CA CYS A 2 -56.29 -8.87 -0.31
C CYS A 2 -55.62 -9.73 -1.38
N ILE A 3 -54.99 -9.13 -2.39
CA ILE A 3 -53.88 -9.75 -3.13
C ILE A 3 -52.79 -8.69 -3.32
N THR A 4 -51.70 -8.92 -2.61
CA THR A 4 -50.43 -8.19 -2.57
C THR A 4 -49.59 -8.57 -3.80
N ALA A 5 -49.09 -7.58 -4.54
CA ALA A 5 -48.01 -7.76 -5.51
C ALA A 5 -46.68 -7.37 -4.85
N GLY A 6 -45.78 -8.34 -4.70
CA GLY A 6 -44.48 -8.16 -4.06
C GLY A 6 -43.49 -7.43 -4.96
N SER A 7 -42.99 -6.30 -4.49
CA SER A 7 -41.83 -5.61 -5.05
C SER A 7 -40.54 -6.27 -4.53
N THR A 8 -39.82 -6.97 -5.39
CA THR A 8 -38.47 -7.47 -5.10
C THR A 8 -37.48 -6.32 -5.15
N ASN A 9 -37.06 -5.83 -3.97
CA ASN A 9 -35.91 -4.94 -3.81
C ASN A 9 -34.62 -5.71 -4.17
N GLN A 10 -34.11 -5.51 -5.39
CA GLN A 10 -32.78 -5.94 -5.76
C GLN A 10 -31.78 -4.91 -5.22
N ALA A 11 -31.10 -5.25 -4.13
CA ALA A 11 -29.98 -4.47 -3.61
C ALA A 11 -28.84 -4.46 -4.63
N ALA A 12 -28.33 -3.27 -4.96
CA ALA A 12 -27.13 -3.12 -5.78
C ALA A 12 -25.95 -3.85 -5.10
N PRO A 13 -25.11 -4.59 -5.85
CA PRO A 13 -23.97 -5.28 -5.26
C PRO A 13 -22.97 -4.23 -4.75
N THR A 14 -22.82 -4.15 -3.43
CA THR A 14 -21.70 -3.46 -2.81
C THR A 14 -20.43 -4.20 -3.21
N THR A 15 -19.65 -3.63 -4.13
CA THR A 15 -18.31 -4.13 -4.45
C THR A 15 -17.51 -4.18 -3.15
N PRO A 16 -17.02 -5.35 -2.71
CA PRO A 16 -16.22 -5.43 -1.51
C PRO A 16 -14.97 -4.58 -1.71
N ILE A 17 -14.72 -3.64 -0.79
CA ILE A 17 -13.47 -2.89 -0.75
C ILE A 17 -12.38 -3.92 -0.42
N ILE A 18 -11.66 -4.38 -1.44
CA ILE A 18 -10.53 -5.30 -1.23
C ILE A 18 -9.37 -4.45 -0.70
N MET A 19 -9.25 -4.42 0.63
CA MET A 19 -8.19 -3.73 1.34
C MET A 19 -6.85 -4.39 1.03
N HIS A 20 -5.82 -3.57 0.81
CA HIS A 20 -4.45 -4.08 0.68
C HIS A 20 -4.08 -4.74 2.02
N PRO A 21 -3.36 -5.88 2.04
CA PRO A 21 -2.86 -6.48 3.29
C PRO A 21 -1.92 -5.58 4.13
N LEU A 22 -1.62 -4.38 3.62
CA LEU A 22 -0.78 -3.36 4.25
C LEU A 22 -1.57 -2.05 4.51
N SER A 23 -2.88 -2.03 4.25
CA SER A 23 -3.72 -0.93 4.72
C SER A 23 -3.72 -0.94 6.25
N PRO A 24 -3.64 0.21 6.92
CA PRO A 24 -3.77 0.26 8.37
C PRO A 24 -5.09 -0.41 8.75
N ILE A 25 -5.01 -1.36 9.69
CA ILE A 25 -6.17 -2.04 10.23
C ILE A 25 -6.94 -0.95 10.98
N SER A 26 -8.02 -0.45 10.39
CA SER A 26 -8.96 0.37 11.14
C SER A 26 -9.60 -0.57 12.15
N ASP A 27 -9.16 -0.48 13.41
CA ASP A 27 -9.89 -1.10 14.51
C ASP A 27 -11.32 -0.56 14.45
N SER A 28 -12.25 -1.44 14.10
CA SER A 28 -13.68 -1.18 14.06
C SER A 28 -14.20 -0.92 15.47
N ASN A 29 -13.85 0.22 16.06
CA ASN A 29 -14.46 0.72 17.29
C ASN A 29 -15.33 1.93 16.92
N ASN A 30 -16.46 1.61 16.30
CA ASN A 30 -17.46 2.58 15.89
C ASN A 30 -18.25 3.01 17.13
N GLY A 31 -17.87 4.16 17.71
CA GLY A 31 -18.54 4.77 18.84
C GLY A 31 -18.75 6.26 18.62
N PHE A 32 -19.57 6.64 17.65
CA PHE A 32 -20.21 7.95 17.63
C PHE A 32 -21.64 7.84 17.08
N ASP A 33 -22.56 7.91 18.04
CA ASP A 33 -23.99 8.24 18.04
C ASP A 33 -24.90 7.87 16.86
N LYS A 34 -25.84 6.97 17.19
CA LYS A 34 -27.12 6.77 16.51
C LYS A 34 -28.15 7.78 17.03
N SER A 35 -28.67 8.62 16.14
CA SER A 35 -29.98 9.30 16.23
C SER A 35 -30.25 9.95 14.86
N ALA A 36 -31.38 9.84 14.14
CA ALA A 36 -32.68 9.25 14.37
C ALA A 36 -33.34 8.96 13.00
N THR A 37 -34.18 7.92 12.99
CA THR A 37 -35.42 7.69 12.23
C THR A 37 -35.64 8.23 10.81
N THR A 38 -36.03 7.28 9.97
CA THR A 38 -36.72 7.31 8.67
C THR A 38 -37.82 8.37 8.50
N ASP A 39 -37.79 9.12 7.39
CA ASP A 39 -38.87 9.13 6.39
C ASP A 39 -38.39 9.76 5.07
N GLY A 40 -38.83 9.18 3.96
CA GLY A 40 -38.27 9.42 2.63
C GLY A 40 -38.73 10.72 1.96
N LEU A 41 -37.77 11.44 1.39
CA LEU A 41 -37.86 12.13 0.11
C LEU A 41 -36.43 12.48 -0.35
N MET A 42 -36.06 12.11 -1.58
CA MET A 42 -34.80 12.55 -2.17
C MET A 42 -34.75 14.08 -2.25
N SER A 43 -33.77 14.67 -1.58
CA SER A 43 -33.30 16.02 -1.88
C SER A 43 -31.78 16.03 -1.72
N ASN A 44 -31.08 16.29 -2.84
CA ASN A 44 -29.64 16.43 -2.90
C ASN A 44 -29.23 17.70 -2.14
N SER A 45 -29.08 17.61 -0.81
CA SER A 45 -28.53 18.69 -0.01
C SER A 45 -27.03 18.45 0.20
N TRP A 46 -26.23 18.73 -0.83
CA TRP A 46 -24.83 19.14 -0.62
C TRP A 46 -24.71 20.56 -0.05
N SER A 47 -25.84 21.22 0.21
CA SER A 47 -25.94 22.38 1.08
C SER A 47 -26.09 21.95 2.55
N SER A 48 -25.15 21.14 3.05
CA SER A 48 -24.80 21.30 4.46
C SER A 48 -23.92 22.54 4.48
N SER A 49 -24.50 23.68 4.83
CA SER A 49 -23.74 24.85 5.25
C SER A 49 -22.91 24.46 6.46
N THR A 50 -21.76 23.83 6.23
CA THR A 50 -20.61 23.86 7.12
C THR A 50 -20.29 25.33 7.27
N LEU A 51 -20.91 25.97 8.26
CA LEU A 51 -20.40 27.19 8.83
C LEU A 51 -18.90 26.95 8.99
N ASN A 52 -18.08 27.69 8.25
CA ASN A 52 -16.63 27.63 8.36
C ASN A 52 -16.28 27.91 9.81
N VAL A 53 -16.12 26.85 10.62
CA VAL A 53 -15.66 26.99 11.99
C VAL A 53 -14.19 27.38 11.86
N ALA A 54 -13.93 28.68 12.00
CA ALA A 54 -12.59 29.22 12.00
C ALA A 54 -11.88 28.72 13.26
N HIS A 55 -11.22 27.57 13.15
CA HIS A 55 -10.35 27.05 14.20
C HIS A 55 -9.14 27.99 14.36
N GLY A 56 -8.75 28.27 15.61
CA GLY A 56 -7.58 29.11 15.90
C GLY A 56 -7.81 30.62 15.82
N GLY A 57 -9.05 31.09 15.64
CA GLY A 57 -9.38 32.53 15.54
C GLY A 57 -9.07 33.36 16.80
N CYS A 58 -8.82 32.72 17.94
CA CYS A 58 -8.44 33.37 19.19
C CYS A 58 -6.92 33.29 19.50
N LEU A 59 -6.11 32.72 18.60
CA LEU A 59 -4.66 32.64 18.78
C LEU A 59 -4.04 34.02 18.57
N THR A 60 -3.29 34.48 19.56
CA THR A 60 -2.49 35.70 19.45
C THR A 60 -1.24 35.43 18.60
N ALA A 61 -0.54 36.51 18.20
CA ALA A 61 0.75 36.38 17.53
C ALA A 61 1.77 35.60 18.39
N ASP A 62 1.74 35.79 19.72
CA ASP A 62 2.59 35.09 20.67
C ASP A 62 2.24 33.59 20.75
N ASP A 63 0.96 33.23 20.70
CA ASP A 63 0.54 31.82 20.69
C ASP A 63 1.02 31.11 19.43
N LEU A 64 0.94 31.79 18.27
CA LEU A 64 1.43 31.24 17.01
C LEU A 64 2.94 31.01 17.05
N GLU A 65 3.70 31.89 17.70
CA GLU A 65 5.15 31.69 17.84
C GLU A 65 5.48 30.54 18.78
N ARG A 66 4.80 30.42 19.92
CA ARG A 66 4.95 29.28 20.83
C ARG A 66 4.57 27.96 20.17
N LEU A 67 3.57 27.95 19.30
CA LEU A 67 3.22 26.76 18.52
C LEU A 67 4.33 26.37 17.54
N ARG A 68 4.99 27.34 16.89
CA ARG A 68 6.16 27.06 16.03
C ARG A 68 7.34 26.51 16.83
N GLU A 69 7.62 27.09 17.98
CA GLU A 69 8.66 26.61 18.90
C GLU A 69 8.34 25.19 19.39
N MET A 70 7.10 24.93 19.79
CA MET A 70 6.64 23.62 20.24
C MET A 70 6.79 22.57 19.13
N VAL A 71 6.34 22.86 17.90
CA VAL A 71 6.47 21.92 16.77
C VAL A 71 7.94 21.66 16.46
N SER A 72 8.78 22.69 16.46
CA SER A 72 10.23 22.55 16.23
C SER A 72 10.89 21.70 17.32
N TYR A 73 10.58 21.95 18.59
CA TYR A 73 11.06 21.16 19.72
C TYR A 73 10.59 19.71 19.63
N PHE A 74 9.30 19.48 19.36
CA PHE A 74 8.75 18.13 19.20
C PHE A 74 9.46 17.37 18.08
N CYS A 75 9.64 17.98 16.91
CA CYS A 75 10.31 17.34 15.78
C CYS A 75 11.77 16.98 16.11
N LEU A 76 12.53 17.94 16.64
CA LEU A 76 13.98 17.79 16.85
C LEU A 76 14.35 16.99 18.10
N SER A 77 13.59 17.15 19.19
CA SER A 77 13.92 16.56 20.50
C SER A 77 13.10 15.31 20.82
N CYS A 78 12.01 15.04 20.10
CA CYS A 78 11.16 13.87 20.35
C CYS A 78 11.05 12.95 19.13
N LEU A 79 10.53 13.46 18.01
CA LEU A 79 10.16 12.63 16.86
C LEU A 79 11.39 12.02 16.16
N VAL A 80 12.39 12.84 15.82
CA VAL A 80 13.62 12.37 15.15
C VAL A 80 14.38 11.37 16.05
N PRO A 81 14.68 11.67 17.33
CA PRO A 81 15.35 10.71 18.21
C PRO A 81 14.57 9.40 18.40
N HIS A 82 13.24 9.47 18.48
CA HIS A 82 12.42 8.26 18.55
C HIS A 82 12.52 7.43 17.27
N ALA A 83 12.48 8.06 16.10
CA ALA A 83 12.62 7.38 14.82
C ALA A 83 13.99 6.71 14.67
N GLU A 84 15.07 7.39 15.07
CA GLU A 84 16.43 6.83 15.08
C GLU A 84 16.51 5.57 15.98
N LEU A 85 15.93 5.64 17.18
CA LEU A 85 15.86 4.49 18.09
C LEU A 85 15.06 3.33 17.47
N GLN A 86 13.93 3.61 16.83
CA GLN A 86 13.14 2.59 16.14
C GLN A 86 13.90 1.94 14.98
N ILE A 87 14.64 2.73 14.18
CA ILE A 87 15.51 2.22 13.10
C ILE A 87 16.59 1.31 13.67
N GLN A 88 17.23 1.71 14.78
CA GLN A 88 18.25 0.91 15.44
C GLN A 88 17.68 -0.43 15.94
N GLN A 89 16.57 -0.39 16.67
CA GLN A 89 15.92 -1.58 17.22
C GLN A 89 15.51 -2.57 16.12
N LEU A 90 14.89 -2.09 15.04
CA LEU A 90 14.53 -2.93 13.90
C LEU A 90 15.76 -3.55 13.24
N THR A 91 16.83 -2.76 13.06
CA THR A 91 18.09 -3.23 12.48
C THR A 91 18.75 -4.33 13.31
N GLU A 92 18.77 -4.18 14.64
CA GLU A 92 19.28 -5.18 15.57
C GLU A 92 18.43 -6.46 15.55
N LEU A 93 17.10 -6.33 15.60
CA LEU A 93 16.19 -7.48 15.52
C LEU A 93 16.39 -8.31 14.24
N ILE A 94 16.53 -7.64 13.09
CA ILE A 94 16.75 -8.29 11.80
C ILE A 94 18.13 -8.97 11.77
N SER A 95 19.16 -8.33 12.33
CA SER A 95 20.53 -8.86 12.35
C SER A 95 20.65 -10.07 13.28
N ASN A 96 20.04 -10.03 14.45
CA ASN A 96 20.01 -11.13 15.42
C ASN A 96 19.28 -12.35 14.86
N LYS A 97 18.19 -12.15 14.12
CA LYS A 97 17.47 -13.26 13.47
C LYS A 97 18.23 -13.87 12.28
N LYS A 98 19.04 -13.10 11.56
CA LYS A 98 19.95 -13.63 10.52
C LYS A 98 21.04 -14.55 11.09
N GLY A 99 21.44 -14.36 12.35
CA GLY A 99 22.36 -15.25 13.08
C GLY A 99 21.72 -16.54 13.60
N MET A 100 20.41 -16.51 13.92
CA MET A 100 19.72 -17.60 14.62
C MET A 100 18.73 -18.42 13.75
N SER A 101 18.28 -17.90 12.60
CA SER A 101 17.21 -18.53 11.81
C SER A 101 17.55 -18.69 10.33
N ARG A 102 18.39 -19.66 10.03
CA ARG A 102 18.27 -20.45 8.77
C ARG A 102 17.88 -21.91 9.07
N SER A 103 17.24 -22.12 10.22
CA SER A 103 16.97 -23.45 10.78
C SER A 103 15.50 -23.84 10.61
N PHE A 104 15.24 -24.54 9.51
CA PHE A 104 14.46 -25.79 9.45
C PHE A 104 12.97 -25.88 9.83
N LEU A 105 12.06 -24.94 9.49
CA LEU A 105 10.61 -25.23 9.62
C LEU A 105 9.69 -24.71 8.49
N SER A 106 10.19 -24.57 7.26
CA SER A 106 9.31 -24.40 6.07
C SER A 106 9.62 -25.34 4.89
N ALA A 107 10.55 -26.29 5.06
CA ALA A 107 10.97 -27.19 3.99
C ALA A 107 10.36 -28.61 4.06
N THR A 108 9.68 -29.01 5.13
CA THR A 108 9.25 -30.42 5.27
C THR A 108 7.94 -30.77 4.55
N LYS A 109 7.20 -29.79 3.98
CA LYS A 109 5.99 -30.10 3.19
C LYS A 109 6.26 -30.46 1.73
N ARG A 110 7.50 -30.36 1.25
CA ARG A 110 7.85 -30.63 -0.16
C ARG A 110 8.36 -32.05 -0.43
N TRP A 111 8.47 -32.94 0.56
CA TRP A 111 9.01 -34.30 0.37
C TRP A 111 7.97 -35.44 0.43
N PHE A 112 6.65 -35.16 0.50
CA PHE A 112 5.64 -36.23 0.45
C PHE A 112 4.51 -35.98 -0.55
N GLY A 113 4.79 -35.22 -1.62
CA GLY A 113 3.86 -35.01 -2.73
C GLY A 113 4.19 -35.92 -3.91
N SER A 114 3.74 -37.17 -3.87
CA SER A 114 3.78 -38.09 -5.01
C SER A 114 2.98 -37.51 -6.18
N ASN A 115 3.64 -37.24 -7.29
CA ASN A 115 3.02 -36.81 -8.55
C ASN A 115 2.07 -37.90 -9.06
N LYS A 116 0.76 -37.68 -8.92
CA LYS A 116 -0.26 -38.31 -9.78
C LYS A 116 -0.65 -37.31 -10.88
N PRO A 117 -0.58 -37.68 -12.18
CA PRO A 117 -1.08 -36.82 -13.24
C PRO A 117 -2.62 -36.82 -13.21
N GLY A 118 -3.24 -35.63 -13.21
CA GLY A 118 -4.66 -35.48 -13.54
C GLY A 118 -5.59 -34.84 -12.49
N VAL A 119 -5.11 -34.01 -11.56
CA VAL A 119 -6.00 -33.26 -10.65
C VAL A 119 -5.99 -31.76 -11.01
N PRO A 120 -7.16 -31.09 -11.12
CA PRO A 120 -7.24 -29.67 -11.47
C PRO A 120 -6.58 -28.78 -10.39
N ASN A 121 -5.96 -27.69 -10.83
CA ASN A 121 -5.34 -26.61 -10.04
C ASN A 121 -5.89 -26.51 -8.60
N THR A 122 -5.18 -27.11 -7.65
CA THR A 122 -5.33 -26.76 -6.24
C THR A 122 -4.88 -25.31 -6.07
N PRO A 123 -5.70 -24.43 -5.46
CA PRO A 123 -5.27 -23.07 -5.17
C PRO A 123 -4.01 -23.13 -4.31
N LEU A 124 -2.95 -22.47 -4.78
CA LEU A 124 -1.71 -22.29 -4.02
C LEU A 124 -2.08 -21.73 -2.64
N PRO A 125 -1.57 -22.28 -1.54
CA PRO A 125 -1.85 -21.75 -0.21
C PRO A 125 -1.39 -20.29 -0.16
N THR A 126 -2.31 -19.38 0.16
CA THR A 126 -2.00 -17.97 0.38
C THR A 126 -0.98 -17.87 1.52
N VAL A 127 0.23 -17.40 1.20
CA VAL A 127 1.26 -17.13 2.21
C VAL A 127 0.77 -15.98 3.08
N SER A 128 0.53 -16.28 4.36
CA SER A 128 0.12 -15.30 5.36
C SER A 128 1.29 -15.04 6.30
N TYR A 129 1.77 -13.79 6.33
CA TYR A 129 2.82 -13.37 7.25
C TYR A 129 2.20 -12.89 8.56
N THR A 130 2.78 -13.32 9.68
CA THR A 130 2.53 -12.64 10.95
C THR A 130 3.27 -11.31 10.96
N THR A 131 2.73 -10.31 11.67
CA THR A 131 3.33 -8.97 11.79
C THR A 131 4.78 -8.99 12.30
N ASP A 132 5.18 -10.06 12.99
CA ASP A 132 6.51 -10.24 13.58
C ASP A 132 7.49 -11.03 12.70
N SER A 133 7.06 -11.42 11.50
CA SER A 133 7.90 -12.07 10.50
C SER A 133 9.07 -11.17 10.09
N THR A 134 10.22 -11.78 9.83
CA THR A 134 11.46 -11.05 9.50
C THR A 134 11.31 -10.18 8.27
N GLU A 135 10.53 -10.65 7.31
CA GLU A 135 10.28 -10.01 6.02
C GLU A 135 9.41 -8.76 6.20
N LEU A 136 8.38 -8.82 7.06
CA LEU A 136 7.56 -7.66 7.38
C LEU A 136 8.27 -6.67 8.30
N GLN A 137 9.11 -7.11 9.23
CA GLN A 137 9.94 -6.20 10.03
C GLN A 137 10.97 -5.47 9.17
N LEU A 138 11.55 -6.16 8.18
CA LEU A 138 12.44 -5.56 7.20
C LEU A 138 11.71 -4.57 6.28
N ARG A 139 10.49 -4.90 5.86
CA ARG A 139 9.62 -3.96 5.14
C ARG A 139 9.33 -2.72 5.97
N ARG A 140 8.95 -2.88 7.25
CA ARG A 140 8.70 -1.79 8.20
C ARG A 140 9.91 -0.89 8.41
N LEU A 141 11.11 -1.47 8.53
CA LEU A 141 12.35 -0.71 8.57
C LEU A 141 12.51 0.17 7.33
N GLY A 142 12.24 -0.39 6.14
CA GLY A 142 12.28 0.38 4.90
C GLY A 142 11.25 1.51 4.87
N ASP A 143 10.02 1.27 5.33
CA ASP A 143 8.95 2.28 5.39
C ASP A 143 9.32 3.44 6.33
N LEU A 144 9.90 3.12 7.49
CA LEU A 144 10.39 4.13 8.43
C LEU A 144 11.53 4.95 7.83
N CYS A 145 12.52 4.30 7.22
CA CYS A 145 13.61 5.00 6.52
C CYS A 145 13.09 5.90 5.39
N PHE A 146 12.09 5.44 4.63
CA PHE A 146 11.51 6.21 3.53
C PHE A 146 10.81 7.49 4.03
N MET A 147 10.04 7.41 5.12
CA MET A 147 9.37 8.57 5.73
C MET A 147 10.34 9.67 6.17
N PHE A 148 11.55 9.31 6.59
CA PHE A 148 12.61 10.24 7.01
C PHE A 148 13.61 10.60 5.90
N GLY A 149 13.31 10.26 4.64
CA GLY A 149 14.14 10.62 3.49
C GLY A 149 15.45 9.82 3.37
N ALA A 150 15.63 8.77 4.17
CA ALA A 150 16.79 7.88 4.09
C ALA A 150 16.62 6.83 2.96
N TYR A 151 16.44 7.31 1.73
CA TYR A 151 16.02 6.51 0.57
C TYR A 151 16.99 5.37 0.21
N SER A 152 18.29 5.54 0.44
CA SER A 152 19.30 4.48 0.21
C SER A 152 19.12 3.30 1.19
N LEU A 153 18.85 3.60 2.46
CA LEU A 153 18.56 2.58 3.48
C LEU A 153 17.21 1.92 3.22
N ALA A 154 16.20 2.71 2.85
CA ALA A 154 14.88 2.21 2.46
C ALA A 154 14.98 1.22 1.29
N PHE A 155 15.70 1.59 0.22
CA PHE A 155 15.96 0.72 -0.92
C PHE A 155 16.60 -0.60 -0.50
N THR A 156 17.64 -0.54 0.34
CA THR A 156 18.35 -1.75 0.81
C THR A 156 17.41 -2.69 1.56
N ALA A 157 16.55 -2.15 2.42
CA ALA A 157 15.56 -2.93 3.15
C ALA A 157 14.53 -3.57 2.21
N TYR A 158 13.93 -2.81 1.29
CA TYR A 158 12.94 -3.32 0.34
C TYR A 158 13.52 -4.33 -0.65
N HIS A 159 14.74 -4.09 -1.14
CA HIS A 159 15.44 -5.02 -2.03
C HIS A 159 15.74 -6.36 -1.35
N ALA A 160 16.02 -6.35 -0.05
CA ALA A 160 16.16 -7.57 0.71
C ALA A 160 14.79 -8.25 0.95
N ALA A 161 13.78 -7.51 1.41
CA ALA A 161 12.44 -8.06 1.67
C ALA A 161 11.80 -8.68 0.40
N LYS A 162 11.92 -8.02 -0.76
CA LYS A 162 11.35 -8.54 -2.01
C LYS A 162 11.93 -9.91 -2.38
N ARG A 163 13.21 -10.18 -2.07
CA ARG A 163 13.85 -11.46 -2.39
C ARG A 163 13.21 -12.59 -1.57
N ASP A 164 12.91 -12.31 -0.31
CA ASP A 164 12.30 -13.27 0.59
C ASP A 164 10.82 -13.51 0.21
N PHE A 165 10.05 -12.45 -0.09
CA PHE A 165 8.68 -12.58 -0.60
C PHE A 165 8.60 -13.36 -1.93
N ASN A 166 9.56 -13.15 -2.84
CA ASN A 166 9.63 -13.89 -4.09
C ASN A 166 9.93 -15.39 -3.85
N ALA A 167 10.87 -15.69 -2.93
CA ALA A 167 11.22 -17.07 -2.60
C ALA A 167 10.01 -17.84 -2.04
N ASP A 168 9.14 -17.16 -1.30
CA ASP A 168 7.92 -17.74 -0.73
C ASP A 168 6.74 -17.79 -1.71
N GLY A 169 6.83 -17.15 -2.88
CA GLY A 169 5.71 -17.01 -3.81
C GLY A 169 4.60 -16.08 -3.28
N ALA A 170 4.94 -15.17 -2.37
CA ALA A 170 4.03 -14.22 -1.76
C ALA A 170 3.86 -12.97 -2.65
N TRP A 171 3.24 -13.16 -3.82
CA TRP A 171 3.24 -12.20 -4.93
C TRP A 171 2.77 -10.79 -4.58
N LEU A 172 1.79 -10.66 -3.69
CA LEU A 172 1.26 -9.35 -3.31
C LEU A 172 2.25 -8.55 -2.45
N TYR A 173 2.95 -9.23 -1.53
CA TYR A 173 4.04 -8.63 -0.76
C TYR A 173 5.26 -8.35 -1.63
N TYR A 174 5.56 -9.25 -2.58
CA TYR A 174 6.63 -9.08 -3.56
C TYR A 174 6.43 -7.82 -4.40
N ALA A 175 5.25 -7.65 -5.00
CA ALA A 175 4.91 -6.52 -5.84
C ALA A 175 5.00 -5.19 -5.08
N GLY A 176 4.51 -5.14 -3.83
CA GLY A 176 4.59 -3.94 -2.99
C GLY A 176 6.03 -3.60 -2.56
N ALA A 177 6.87 -4.60 -2.28
CA ALA A 177 8.27 -4.37 -1.99
C ALA A 177 9.06 -3.90 -3.22
N LEU A 178 8.74 -4.40 -4.41
CA LEU A 178 9.29 -3.90 -5.68
C LEU A 178 8.91 -2.44 -5.93
N GLU A 179 7.62 -2.10 -5.78
CA GLU A 179 7.12 -0.73 -5.98
C GLU A 179 7.89 0.27 -5.11
N MET A 180 8.05 -0.05 -3.83
CA MET A 180 8.73 0.84 -2.89
C MET A 180 10.25 0.84 -3.05
N ALA A 181 10.85 -0.27 -3.51
CA ALA A 181 12.25 -0.28 -3.93
C ALA A 181 12.47 0.64 -5.15
N ALA A 182 11.56 0.61 -6.14
CA ALA A 182 11.60 1.51 -7.28
C ALA A 182 11.47 2.98 -6.85
N LEU A 183 10.47 3.31 -6.04
CA LEU A 183 10.27 4.66 -5.49
C LEU A 183 11.49 5.15 -4.70
N SER A 184 12.09 4.30 -3.86
CA SER A 184 13.31 4.64 -3.13
C SER A 184 14.49 4.95 -4.04
N LEU A 185 14.59 4.31 -5.20
CA LEU A 185 15.60 4.62 -6.20
C LEU A 185 15.26 5.91 -6.97
N PHE A 186 13.99 6.17 -7.23
CA PHE A 186 13.54 7.39 -7.91
C PHE A 186 13.83 8.65 -7.09
N MET A 187 13.68 8.56 -5.76
CA MET A 187 13.94 9.66 -4.82
C MET A 187 15.43 9.94 -4.56
N GLN A 188 16.34 9.06 -4.99
CA GLN A 188 17.77 9.29 -4.81
C GLN A 188 18.32 10.32 -5.82
N PRO A 189 19.24 11.21 -5.41
CA PRO A 189 19.79 12.25 -6.28
C PRO A 189 20.64 11.71 -7.44
N THR A 190 21.31 10.57 -7.21
CA THR A 190 22.05 9.83 -8.23
C THR A 190 21.09 8.91 -8.95
N ASP A 191 21.30 8.75 -10.26
CA ASP A 191 20.25 8.24 -11.16
C ASP A 191 20.43 6.75 -11.55
N PRO A 192 19.84 5.79 -10.81
CA PRO A 192 19.66 4.42 -11.28
C PRO A 192 18.33 4.28 -12.05
N THR A 193 18.07 5.16 -13.04
CA THR A 193 16.88 5.17 -13.93
C THR A 193 16.44 3.78 -14.34
N LYS A 194 17.37 3.02 -14.91
CA LYS A 194 17.04 1.72 -15.48
C LYS A 194 16.56 0.73 -14.41
N LYS A 195 17.26 0.63 -13.28
CA LYS A 195 16.91 -0.32 -12.22
C LYS A 195 15.59 0.05 -11.55
N ALA A 196 15.35 1.35 -11.33
CA ALA A 196 14.10 1.84 -10.79
C ALA A 196 12.93 1.51 -11.72
N HIS A 197 13.09 1.77 -13.01
CA HIS A 197 12.13 1.41 -14.05
C HIS A 197 11.85 -0.10 -14.10
N ASP A 198 12.90 -0.93 -14.12
CA ASP A 198 12.75 -2.39 -14.19
C ASP A 198 11.96 -2.93 -12.98
N TYR A 199 12.18 -2.38 -11.78
CA TYR A 199 11.42 -2.76 -10.58
C TYR A 199 9.97 -2.27 -10.61
N ALA A 200 9.72 -1.07 -11.13
CA ALA A 200 8.37 -0.55 -11.29
C ALA A 200 7.58 -1.40 -12.30
N GLU A 201 8.15 -1.70 -13.46
CA GLU A 201 7.55 -2.57 -14.47
C GLU A 201 7.25 -3.96 -13.92
N GLU A 202 8.20 -4.57 -13.22
CA GLU A 202 8.01 -5.88 -12.61
C GLU A 202 6.89 -5.86 -11.56
N SER A 203 6.80 -4.80 -10.75
CA SER A 203 5.71 -4.62 -9.77
C SER A 203 4.35 -4.54 -10.45
N ILE A 204 4.20 -3.69 -11.48
CA ILE A 204 2.94 -3.51 -12.22
C ILE A 204 2.50 -4.85 -12.84
N MET A 205 3.42 -5.56 -13.50
CA MET A 205 3.12 -6.86 -14.11
C MET A 205 2.80 -7.93 -13.07
N THR A 206 3.44 -7.91 -11.90
CA THR A 206 3.12 -8.84 -10.81
C THR A 206 1.72 -8.57 -10.24
N TYR A 207 1.34 -7.30 -10.03
CA TYR A 207 -0.01 -6.95 -9.60
C TYR A 207 -1.06 -7.37 -10.62
N LEU A 208 -0.80 -7.14 -11.92
CA LEU A 208 -1.75 -7.41 -12.99
C LEU A 208 -1.92 -8.91 -13.23
N ASN A 209 -0.82 -9.65 -13.40
CA ASN A 209 -0.84 -11.02 -13.89
C ASN A 209 -0.87 -12.05 -12.76
N SER A 210 0.04 -11.90 -11.79
CA SER A 210 0.21 -12.88 -10.70
C SER A 210 -0.83 -12.67 -9.59
N CYS A 211 -1.04 -11.41 -9.18
CA CYS A 211 -2.00 -11.09 -8.12
C CYS A 211 -3.43 -10.97 -8.65
N ARG A 212 -3.62 -10.65 -9.94
CA ARG A 212 -4.93 -10.35 -10.55
C ARG A 212 -5.66 -9.20 -9.84
N MET A 213 -4.91 -8.16 -9.46
CA MET A 213 -5.38 -6.98 -8.72
C MET A 213 -5.20 -5.71 -9.56
N PRO A 214 -6.07 -5.47 -10.55
CA PRO A 214 -5.94 -4.36 -11.51
C PRO A 214 -5.89 -2.98 -10.84
N GLN A 215 -6.55 -2.79 -9.70
CA GLN A 215 -6.53 -1.54 -8.93
C GLN A 215 -5.13 -1.21 -8.38
N PHE A 216 -4.38 -2.22 -7.92
CA PHE A 216 -3.01 -2.01 -7.43
C PHE A 216 -2.04 -1.81 -8.59
N ALA A 217 -2.22 -2.54 -9.70
CA ALA A 217 -1.46 -2.30 -10.91
C ALA A 217 -1.68 -0.87 -11.45
N THR A 218 -2.91 -0.37 -11.41
CA THR A 218 -3.26 1.01 -11.82
C THR A 218 -2.56 2.04 -10.93
N ARG A 219 -2.66 1.89 -9.60
CA ARG A 219 -1.97 2.75 -8.64
C ARG A 219 -0.45 2.77 -8.86
N ALA A 220 0.17 1.61 -8.99
CA ALA A 220 1.61 1.49 -9.24
C ALA A 220 2.02 2.12 -10.58
N THR A 221 1.17 1.97 -11.60
CA THR A 221 1.37 2.59 -12.92
C THR A 221 1.35 4.11 -12.86
N LEU A 222 0.38 4.70 -12.14
CA LEU A 222 0.30 6.15 -11.97
C LEU A 222 1.55 6.70 -11.28
N PHE A 223 2.02 6.06 -10.20
CA PHE A 223 3.25 6.48 -9.53
C PHE A 223 4.48 6.35 -10.44
N SER A 224 4.62 5.24 -11.15
CA SER A 224 5.73 5.03 -12.07
C SER A 224 5.72 6.05 -13.22
N ALA A 225 4.56 6.32 -13.81
CA ALA A 225 4.40 7.30 -14.88
C ALA A 225 4.82 8.71 -14.41
N GLU A 226 4.44 9.10 -13.19
CA GLU A 226 4.87 10.36 -12.58
C GLU A 226 6.40 10.43 -12.39
N CYS A 227 7.02 9.36 -11.87
CA CYS A 227 8.47 9.29 -11.74
C CYS A 227 9.21 9.37 -13.09
N LEU A 228 8.69 8.70 -14.11
CA LEU A 228 9.25 8.73 -15.46
C LEU A 228 9.09 10.10 -16.10
N ARG A 229 7.94 10.75 -15.90
CA ARG A 229 7.67 12.12 -16.37
C ARG A 229 8.63 13.12 -15.74
N GLY A 230 8.85 13.02 -14.42
CA GLY A 230 9.83 13.85 -13.70
C GLY A 230 11.26 13.69 -14.21
N ARG A 231 11.56 12.59 -14.91
CA ARG A 231 12.87 12.31 -15.55
C ARG A 231 12.87 12.51 -17.07
N GLY A 232 11.81 13.05 -17.65
CA GLY A 232 11.69 13.29 -19.10
C GLY A 232 11.45 12.04 -19.95
N LEU A 233 11.15 10.89 -19.35
CA LEU A 233 10.91 9.60 -20.04
C LEU A 233 9.43 9.43 -20.42
N TYR A 234 8.89 10.41 -21.16
CA TYR A 234 7.46 10.46 -21.52
C TYR A 234 7.00 9.24 -22.33
N GLY A 235 7.86 8.71 -23.21
CA GLY A 235 7.54 7.54 -24.02
C GLY A 235 7.34 6.27 -23.19
N GLU A 236 8.16 6.06 -22.16
CA GLU A 236 8.00 4.90 -21.26
C GLU A 236 6.77 5.08 -20.36
N ALA A 237 6.53 6.30 -19.85
CA ALA A 237 5.32 6.62 -19.10
C ALA A 237 4.04 6.31 -19.91
N ALA A 238 3.98 6.76 -21.17
CA ALA A 238 2.85 6.51 -22.06
C ALA A 238 2.65 5.01 -22.31
N LYS A 239 3.72 4.24 -22.55
CA LYS A 239 3.64 2.78 -22.71
C LYS A 239 3.04 2.10 -21.47
N GLN A 240 3.43 2.53 -20.26
CA GLN A 240 2.88 1.99 -19.02
C GLN A 240 1.38 2.26 -18.89
N LEU A 241 0.95 3.50 -19.16
CA LEU A 241 -0.46 3.92 -19.09
C LEU A 241 -1.33 3.18 -20.11
N ILE A 242 -0.90 3.14 -21.38
CA ILE A 242 -1.63 2.46 -22.46
C ILE A 242 -1.81 0.97 -22.16
N ARG A 243 -0.80 0.30 -21.60
CA ARG A 243 -0.86 -1.13 -21.27
C ARG A 243 -1.93 -1.45 -20.21
N MET A 244 -2.28 -0.49 -19.36
CA MET A 244 -3.27 -0.68 -18.32
C MET A 244 -4.72 -0.54 -18.82
N THR A 245 -4.91 -0.17 -20.08
CA THR A 245 -6.22 -0.18 -20.74
C THR A 245 -6.71 -1.61 -20.94
N SER A 246 -7.98 -1.87 -20.63
CA SER A 246 -8.65 -3.14 -20.93
C SER A 246 -10.15 -2.93 -21.11
N GLU A 247 -10.82 -3.89 -21.74
CA GLU A 247 -12.28 -3.91 -21.93
C GLU A 247 -13.03 -4.12 -20.59
N ASP A 248 -12.34 -4.51 -19.52
CA ASP A 248 -12.97 -4.76 -18.21
C ASP A 248 -13.35 -3.46 -17.49
N SER A 249 -12.83 -2.31 -17.90
CA SER A 249 -13.10 -1.02 -17.26
C SER A 249 -12.89 0.16 -18.20
N ASP A 250 -13.97 0.60 -18.83
CA ASP A 250 -13.97 1.78 -19.71
C ASP A 250 -13.49 3.05 -19.00
N LEU A 251 -13.90 3.25 -17.75
CA LEU A 251 -13.50 4.43 -16.96
C LEU A 251 -11.99 4.47 -16.73
N ARG A 252 -11.38 3.35 -16.32
CA ARG A 252 -9.93 3.27 -16.14
C ARG A 252 -9.22 3.49 -17.47
N SER A 253 -9.69 2.83 -18.53
CA SER A 253 -9.08 2.94 -19.86
C SER A 253 -9.14 4.38 -20.39
N ALA A 254 -10.28 5.06 -20.25
CA ALA A 254 -10.42 6.46 -20.63
C ALA A 254 -9.48 7.38 -19.84
N LEU A 255 -9.44 7.23 -18.51
CA LEU A 255 -8.57 8.04 -17.64
C LEU A 255 -7.08 7.90 -17.99
N LEU A 256 -6.63 6.70 -18.36
CA LEU A 256 -5.21 6.45 -18.65
C LEU A 256 -4.80 6.80 -20.09
N LEU A 257 -5.77 7.11 -20.96
CA LEU A 257 -5.53 7.56 -22.34
C LEU A 257 -5.59 9.08 -22.52
N GLU A 258 -6.13 9.81 -21.53
CA GLU A 258 -6.13 11.28 -21.48
C GLU A 258 -4.73 11.84 -21.17
#